data_AF-A0A350XWD4-F1
#
_entry.id   AF-A0A350XWD4-F1
#
_cell.length_a   1.000
_cell.length_b   1.000
_cell.length_c   1.000
_cell.angle_alpha   90.00
_cell.angle_beta   90.00
_cell.angle_gamma   90.00
#
_symmetry.space_group_name_H-M   'P 1'
#
loop_
_entity.id
_entity.type
_entity.pdbx_description
1 polymer ?
#
loop_
_entity_poly.entity_id
_entity_poly.type
_entity_poly.pdbx_seq_one_letter_code
_entity_poly.pdbx_strand_id
1 'polypeptide(L)'
;MDECGSDYAGTSTAESTSTAETSSSTGVETGNTSTSFSETTSNMDFGSSGASESYESNGGSNIVETSPCASKELAETAHTETKQSMITEYGMYMSNDQLEMLKSDETKEHLNVMSSETYIETFPKADLNVIGHCDSEGNIYMKDISPEVVEHVSTHETIHLCANRESYTAEDGTKVVVSGLRESRVSENGSIKDMNRGANEGFTELYTMRELENREKTESAYSIKAYSESRQWAERIEQLVGSDKTAAAYFGNEREAMEKEFNRLNDNNSSAWESFSKDIDTLEYSKNPKEMDEARSRLAKQYNTMVCNKYKS
;
A
#
# COMPACT_ATOMS: atom_id res chain seq x y z
N MET A 1 24.17 45.55 58.82
CA MET A 1 25.06 44.64 58.08
C MET A 1 24.33 44.32 56.78
N ASP A 2 24.38 45.17 55.75
CA ASP A 2 25.47 45.99 55.18
C ASP A 2 26.52 45.12 54.45
N GLU A 3 26.99 45.43 53.24
CA GLU A 3 26.39 46.16 52.09
C GLU A 3 27.26 45.96 50.82
N CYS A 4 26.85 46.55 49.68
CA CYS A 4 27.57 46.63 48.38
C CYS A 4 27.76 45.29 47.61
N GLY A 5 27.75 45.25 46.27
CA GLY A 5 27.75 46.29 45.22
C GLY A 5 28.88 46.04 44.20
N SER A 6 29.00 46.70 43.04
CA SER A 6 28.11 47.62 42.28
C SER A 6 28.87 48.16 41.03
N ASP A 7 28.33 48.33 39.82
CA ASP A 7 27.08 47.78 39.24
C ASP A 7 27.00 47.95 37.69
N TYR A 8 25.94 47.39 37.08
CA TYR A 8 25.20 47.78 35.86
C TYR A 8 25.84 48.64 34.72
N ALA A 9 25.81 48.13 33.47
CA ALA A 9 25.62 48.92 32.23
C ALA A 9 25.30 48.01 31.01
N GLY A 10 24.40 48.32 30.07
CA GLY A 10 23.35 49.35 30.07
C GLY A 10 23.34 50.30 28.86
N THR A 11 22.96 49.84 27.66
CA THR A 11 22.59 50.70 26.51
C THR A 11 21.39 50.13 25.74
N SER A 12 20.62 51.00 25.08
CA SER A 12 19.36 50.71 24.39
C SER A 12 19.20 51.58 23.13
N THR A 13 17.98 51.68 22.56
CA THR A 13 17.58 52.37 21.31
C THR A 13 18.09 51.68 20.01
N ALA A 14 17.27 51.32 19.02
CA ALA A 14 16.22 52.03 18.24
C ALA A 14 16.83 52.88 17.09
N GLU A 15 16.21 53.09 15.91
CA GLU A 15 14.86 52.75 15.42
C GLU A 15 14.78 52.80 13.86
N SER A 16 13.63 52.37 13.30
CA SER A 16 12.95 52.96 12.12
C SER A 16 13.52 52.93 10.67
N THR A 17 12.64 52.53 9.73
CA THR A 17 12.42 53.04 8.33
C THR A 17 13.50 52.89 7.23
N SER A 18 13.21 53.01 5.92
CA SER A 18 12.20 52.41 5.00
C SER A 18 12.14 53.19 3.66
N THR A 19 12.34 52.52 2.50
CA THR A 19 11.95 52.91 1.12
C THR A 19 12.29 51.73 0.18
N ALA A 20 11.55 51.29 -0.85
CA ALA A 20 10.28 51.68 -1.51
C ALA A 20 10.32 52.82 -2.58
N GLU A 21 10.64 52.46 -3.83
CA GLU A 21 10.12 53.01 -5.12
C GLU A 21 10.25 51.90 -6.20
N THR A 22 9.44 51.66 -7.26
CA THR A 22 8.03 51.93 -7.64
C THR A 22 7.81 52.60 -9.01
N SER A 23 7.97 51.88 -10.13
CA SER A 23 7.41 52.20 -11.47
C SER A 23 7.43 50.94 -12.39
N SER A 24 6.40 50.49 -13.13
CA SER A 24 5.37 51.10 -14.02
C SER A 24 5.92 51.54 -15.39
N SER A 25 5.27 51.41 -16.55
CA SER A 25 4.10 50.63 -17.06
C SER A 25 4.07 50.83 -18.61
N THR A 26 3.12 50.46 -19.49
CA THR A 26 1.72 49.94 -19.46
C THR A 26 1.40 49.30 -20.83
N GLY A 27 0.38 48.43 -20.97
CA GLY A 27 -0.12 48.01 -22.30
C GLY A 27 -1.26 46.98 -22.27
N VAL A 28 -2.25 47.11 -23.17
CA VAL A 28 -3.46 46.28 -23.27
C VAL A 28 -3.74 45.96 -24.74
N GLU A 29 -4.06 44.71 -25.08
CA GLU A 29 -5.12 44.41 -26.07
C GLU A 29 -5.62 42.94 -26.00
N THR A 30 -6.72 42.67 -26.70
CA THR A 30 -7.54 41.46 -26.56
C THR A 30 -7.13 40.32 -27.50
N GLY A 31 -7.10 39.08 -26.99
CA GLY A 31 -6.97 37.86 -27.80
C GLY A 31 -7.88 36.75 -27.28
N ASN A 32 -8.85 36.33 -28.10
CA ASN A 32 -9.75 35.22 -27.77
C ASN A 32 -9.15 33.89 -28.28
N THR A 33 -8.69 33.02 -27.37
CA THR A 33 -8.27 31.66 -27.70
C THR A 33 -8.85 30.65 -26.73
N SER A 34 -9.76 29.82 -27.23
CA SER A 34 -10.25 28.63 -26.56
C SER A 34 -9.18 27.54 -26.55
N THR A 35 -8.33 27.51 -25.53
CA THR A 35 -7.52 26.33 -25.21
C THR A 35 -8.39 25.31 -24.49
N SER A 36 -8.78 24.26 -25.20
CA SER A 36 -9.42 23.08 -24.61
C SER A 36 -8.47 22.41 -23.61
N PHE A 37 -8.89 22.32 -22.35
CA PHE A 37 -8.23 21.44 -21.37
C PHE A 37 -8.63 19.98 -21.67
N SER A 38 -8.05 19.44 -22.73
CA SER A 38 -8.06 18.01 -23.06
C SER A 38 -6.73 17.40 -22.65
N GLU A 39 -6.76 16.17 -22.16
CA GLU A 39 -5.61 15.26 -22.00
C GLU A 39 -4.37 15.82 -21.25
N THR A 40 -4.20 15.42 -19.98
CA THR A 40 -3.09 14.56 -19.52
C THR A 40 -3.28 14.22 -18.04
N THR A 41 -4.17 13.27 -17.74
CA THR A 41 -4.31 12.67 -16.39
C THR A 41 -4.41 11.13 -16.42
N SER A 42 -4.57 10.54 -17.60
CA SER A 42 -4.82 9.12 -17.87
C SER A 42 -3.54 8.26 -17.92
N ASN A 43 -2.58 8.53 -17.03
CA ASN A 43 -1.28 7.81 -17.01
C ASN A 43 -0.51 7.89 -15.68
N MET A 44 -1.21 8.16 -14.57
CA MET A 44 -0.74 7.83 -13.23
C MET A 44 -1.55 6.62 -12.75
N ASP A 45 -0.97 5.46 -12.98
CA ASP A 45 -1.41 4.21 -12.40
C ASP A 45 -1.21 4.28 -10.88
N PHE A 46 -2.33 4.29 -10.15
CA PHE A 46 -2.39 4.24 -8.68
C PHE A 46 -2.71 2.82 -8.17
N GLY A 47 -2.45 1.81 -8.99
CA GLY A 47 -2.68 0.41 -8.66
C GLY A 47 -2.04 -0.01 -7.34
N SER A 48 -2.63 -1.06 -6.76
CA SER A 48 -2.09 -1.73 -5.59
C SER A 48 -0.70 -2.30 -5.88
N SER A 49 0.09 -2.62 -4.85
CA SER A 49 1.49 -2.96 -5.08
C SER A 49 1.61 -4.36 -5.68
N GLY A 50 1.62 -4.40 -7.00
CA GLY A 50 1.69 -5.64 -7.75
C GLY A 50 2.74 -6.62 -7.25
N ALA A 51 2.32 -7.88 -7.05
CA ALA A 51 3.12 -8.93 -6.44
C ALA A 51 4.54 -8.97 -7.02
N SER A 52 5.57 -8.97 -6.16
CA SER A 52 6.96 -8.81 -6.60
C SER A 52 7.92 -9.89 -6.07
N GLU A 53 8.67 -10.51 -6.97
CA GLU A 53 9.59 -11.62 -6.64
C GLU A 53 10.92 -11.14 -6.01
N SER A 54 11.36 -11.81 -4.93
CA SER A 54 12.67 -11.58 -4.31
C SER A 54 13.70 -12.66 -4.70
N TYR A 55 14.81 -12.24 -5.32
CA TYR A 55 15.83 -13.15 -5.85
C TYR A 55 16.82 -13.65 -4.79
N GLU A 56 16.72 -14.94 -4.44
CA GLU A 56 17.90 -15.76 -4.11
C GLU A 56 18.09 -16.81 -5.20
N SER A 57 19.12 -16.61 -6.03
CA SER A 57 19.41 -17.48 -7.18
C SER A 57 19.87 -18.88 -6.78
N ASN A 58 19.01 -19.89 -6.95
CA ASN A 58 19.44 -21.28 -7.08
C ASN A 58 18.38 -22.18 -7.73
N GLY A 59 18.77 -22.90 -8.78
CA GLY A 59 17.93 -23.89 -9.48
C GLY A 59 17.29 -23.36 -10.77
N GLY A 60 17.80 -23.82 -11.92
CA GLY A 60 17.11 -23.59 -13.20
C GLY A 60 15.95 -24.57 -13.35
N SER A 61 14.74 -24.06 -13.50
CA SER A 61 13.56 -24.87 -13.85
C SER A 61 13.35 -24.91 -15.37
N ASN A 62 12.76 -25.99 -15.88
CA ASN A 62 12.35 -26.04 -17.29
C ASN A 62 11.02 -25.31 -17.42
N ILE A 63 10.98 -24.23 -18.21
CA ILE A 63 9.72 -23.56 -18.56
C ILE A 63 8.87 -24.54 -19.37
N VAL A 64 7.73 -24.94 -18.81
CA VAL A 64 6.70 -25.70 -19.52
C VAL A 64 5.74 -24.68 -20.10
N GLU A 65 5.80 -24.44 -21.41
CA GLU A 65 4.89 -23.51 -22.09
C GLU A 65 3.44 -23.97 -21.92
N THR A 66 2.70 -23.28 -21.05
CA THR A 66 1.25 -23.38 -20.93
C THR A 66 0.58 -22.69 -22.13
N SER A 67 -0.60 -23.19 -22.53
CA SER A 67 -1.42 -22.48 -23.51
C SER A 67 -2.10 -21.30 -22.82
N PRO A 68 -2.07 -20.07 -23.37
CA PRO A 68 -2.67 -18.88 -22.74
C PRO A 68 -4.16 -19.02 -22.37
N CYS A 69 -4.90 -19.89 -23.07
CA CYS A 69 -6.28 -20.23 -22.72
C CYS A 69 -6.37 -20.93 -21.35
N ALA A 70 -5.47 -21.89 -21.08
CA ALA A 70 -5.42 -22.61 -19.82
C ALA A 70 -4.95 -21.71 -18.66
N SER A 71 -3.99 -20.81 -18.90
CA SER A 71 -3.55 -19.85 -17.90
C SER A 71 -4.65 -18.86 -17.52
N LYS A 72 -5.49 -18.42 -18.47
CA LYS A 72 -6.67 -17.61 -18.15
C LYS A 72 -7.76 -18.40 -17.41
N GLU A 73 -8.05 -19.63 -17.80
CA GLU A 73 -9.00 -20.51 -17.08
C GLU A 73 -8.56 -20.77 -15.62
N LEU A 74 -7.25 -20.95 -15.37
CA LEU A 74 -6.67 -21.05 -14.02
C LEU A 74 -6.84 -19.75 -13.23
N ALA A 75 -6.50 -18.60 -13.83
CA ALA A 75 -6.66 -17.30 -13.17
C ALA A 75 -8.13 -17.00 -12.80
N GLU A 76 -9.08 -17.25 -13.71
CA GLU A 76 -10.53 -17.09 -13.47
C GLU A 76 -11.04 -18.02 -12.37
N THR A 77 -10.53 -19.26 -12.31
CA THR A 77 -10.88 -20.22 -11.25
C THR A 77 -10.40 -19.71 -9.89
N ALA A 78 -9.11 -19.41 -9.76
CA ALA A 78 -8.51 -18.94 -8.51
C ALA A 78 -9.16 -17.63 -8.01
N HIS A 79 -9.45 -16.70 -8.92
CA HIS A 79 -10.19 -15.47 -8.63
C HIS A 79 -11.61 -15.75 -8.09
N THR A 80 -12.37 -16.64 -8.76
CA THR A 80 -13.75 -16.96 -8.37
C THR A 80 -13.81 -17.60 -6.98
N GLU A 81 -12.91 -18.56 -6.71
CA GLU A 81 -12.80 -19.22 -5.41
C GLU A 81 -12.42 -18.21 -4.32
N THR A 82 -11.39 -17.39 -4.56
CA THR A 82 -10.90 -16.36 -3.63
C THR A 82 -12.01 -15.36 -3.28
N LYS A 83 -12.73 -14.81 -4.27
CA LYS A 83 -13.88 -13.92 -4.00
C LYS A 83 -14.93 -14.59 -3.12
N GLN A 84 -15.32 -15.83 -3.43
CA GLN A 84 -16.34 -16.55 -2.68
C GLN A 84 -15.88 -16.84 -1.23
N SER A 85 -14.60 -17.18 -1.04
CA SER A 85 -13.99 -17.37 0.29
C SER A 85 -14.00 -16.07 1.10
N MET A 86 -13.44 -14.98 0.55
CA MET A 86 -13.33 -13.69 1.23
C MET A 86 -14.71 -13.07 1.55
N ILE A 87 -15.72 -13.23 0.68
CA ILE A 87 -17.11 -12.85 0.99
C ILE A 87 -17.68 -13.68 2.15
N THR A 88 -17.33 -14.96 2.25
CA THR A 88 -17.85 -15.87 3.28
C THR A 88 -17.22 -15.62 4.65
N GLU A 89 -15.92 -15.35 4.70
CA GLU A 89 -15.18 -15.13 5.96
C GLU A 89 -15.22 -13.66 6.42
N TYR A 90 -15.00 -12.72 5.50
CA TYR A 90 -14.80 -11.29 5.82
C TYR A 90 -15.92 -10.37 5.32
N GLY A 91 -16.91 -10.90 4.60
CA GLY A 91 -18.04 -10.11 4.06
C GLY A 91 -18.94 -9.42 5.10
N MET A 92 -18.72 -9.64 6.40
CA MET A 92 -19.36 -8.85 7.47
C MET A 92 -18.72 -7.47 7.68
N TYR A 93 -17.49 -7.26 7.21
CA TYR A 93 -16.76 -5.99 7.29
C TYR A 93 -16.84 -5.16 6.00
N MET A 94 -17.17 -5.81 4.88
CA MET A 94 -17.25 -5.19 3.56
C MET A 94 -18.50 -4.31 3.41
N SER A 95 -18.40 -3.26 2.60
CA SER A 95 -19.54 -2.41 2.23
C SER A 95 -20.52 -3.14 1.29
N ASN A 96 -21.77 -2.67 1.20
CA ASN A 96 -22.76 -3.26 0.30
C ASN A 96 -22.31 -3.18 -1.17
N ASP A 97 -21.77 -2.05 -1.59
CA ASP A 97 -21.32 -1.75 -2.95
C ASP A 97 -20.14 -2.66 -3.36
N GLN A 98 -19.18 -2.85 -2.44
CA GLN A 98 -18.08 -3.81 -2.56
C GLN A 98 -18.61 -5.26 -2.64
N LEU A 99 -19.59 -5.61 -1.81
CA LEU A 99 -20.24 -6.92 -1.84
C LEU A 99 -21.11 -7.16 -3.09
N GLU A 100 -21.59 -6.10 -3.76
CA GLU A 100 -22.32 -6.19 -5.03
C GLU A 100 -21.33 -6.40 -6.18
N MET A 101 -20.26 -5.59 -6.24
CA MET A 101 -19.16 -5.74 -7.19
C MET A 101 -18.53 -7.15 -7.13
N LEU A 102 -18.15 -7.61 -5.93
CA LEU A 102 -17.50 -8.92 -5.77
C LEU A 102 -18.44 -10.10 -6.09
N LYS A 103 -19.77 -9.91 -6.08
CA LYS A 103 -20.75 -10.93 -6.51
C LYS A 103 -21.07 -10.88 -8.00
N SER A 104 -20.67 -9.84 -8.73
CA SER A 104 -20.76 -9.82 -10.19
C SER A 104 -19.78 -10.83 -10.80
N ASP A 105 -20.20 -11.46 -11.89
CA ASP A 105 -19.30 -12.25 -12.75
C ASP A 105 -18.43 -11.35 -13.66
N GLU A 106 -18.80 -10.07 -13.83
CA GLU A 106 -18.09 -9.09 -14.68
C GLU A 106 -16.62 -8.91 -14.27
N THR A 107 -16.28 -9.11 -12.98
CA THR A 107 -14.90 -9.04 -12.49
C THR A 107 -13.95 -10.07 -13.14
N LYS A 108 -14.47 -11.08 -13.84
CA LYS A 108 -13.67 -12.02 -14.67
C LYS A 108 -13.21 -11.40 -15.99
N GLU A 109 -13.99 -10.47 -16.55
CA GLU A 109 -13.61 -9.74 -17.78
C GLU A 109 -12.40 -8.82 -17.51
N HIS A 110 -12.27 -8.37 -16.26
CA HIS A 110 -11.14 -7.59 -15.74
C HIS A 110 -9.82 -8.39 -15.53
N LEU A 111 -9.80 -9.72 -15.72
CA LEU A 111 -8.59 -10.56 -15.61
C LEU A 111 -7.77 -10.60 -16.91
N ASN A 112 -6.51 -10.15 -16.84
CA ASN A 112 -5.61 -9.97 -17.97
C ASN A 112 -4.31 -10.77 -17.77
N VAL A 113 -4.31 -12.03 -18.19
CA VAL A 113 -3.13 -12.90 -18.24
C VAL A 113 -2.41 -12.68 -19.58
N MET A 114 -1.11 -12.37 -19.55
CA MET A 114 -0.31 -12.01 -20.74
C MET A 114 1.15 -12.43 -20.61
N SER A 115 1.90 -12.50 -21.73
CA SER A 115 3.34 -12.83 -21.66
C SER A 115 4.14 -11.73 -20.93
N SER A 116 5.33 -12.09 -20.45
CA SER A 116 6.23 -11.15 -19.77
C SER A 116 6.62 -9.96 -20.65
N GLU A 117 6.76 -10.18 -21.97
CA GLU A 117 7.05 -9.15 -22.97
C GLU A 117 5.87 -8.18 -23.10
N THR A 118 4.66 -8.70 -23.34
CA THR A 118 3.44 -7.87 -23.45
C THR A 118 3.16 -7.09 -22.16
N TYR A 119 3.45 -7.67 -20.99
CA TYR A 119 3.38 -6.96 -19.71
C TYR A 119 4.35 -5.78 -19.64
N ILE A 120 5.60 -5.96 -20.05
CA ILE A 120 6.63 -4.89 -20.06
C ILE A 120 6.32 -3.83 -21.12
N GLU A 121 5.77 -4.21 -22.28
CA GLU A 121 5.32 -3.28 -23.33
C GLU A 121 4.11 -2.44 -22.88
N THR A 122 3.18 -3.05 -22.12
CA THR A 122 1.99 -2.36 -21.58
C THR A 122 2.34 -1.47 -20.37
N PHE A 123 3.23 -1.95 -19.50
CA PHE A 123 3.62 -1.29 -18.24
C PHE A 123 5.13 -0.95 -18.20
N PRO A 124 5.66 -0.11 -19.11
CA PRO A 124 7.10 0.14 -19.28
C PRO A 124 7.76 0.95 -18.13
N LYS A 125 7.03 1.19 -17.03
CA LYS A 125 7.51 1.81 -15.78
C LYS A 125 7.53 0.83 -14.60
N ALA A 126 6.95 -0.37 -14.74
CA ALA A 126 6.96 -1.37 -13.67
C ALA A 126 8.39 -1.89 -13.44
N ASP A 127 8.75 -2.14 -12.17
CA ASP A 127 9.98 -2.86 -11.86
C ASP A 127 9.91 -4.28 -12.44
N LEU A 128 11.00 -4.79 -13.00
CA LEU A 128 11.03 -6.06 -13.74
C LEU A 128 10.51 -7.26 -12.94
N ASN A 129 10.70 -7.23 -11.61
CA ASN A 129 10.30 -8.26 -10.66
C ASN A 129 8.79 -8.27 -10.32
N VAL A 130 8.02 -7.25 -10.74
CA VAL A 130 6.56 -7.23 -10.57
C VAL A 130 5.94 -8.25 -11.53
N ILE A 131 5.14 -9.17 -11.02
CA ILE A 131 4.56 -10.30 -11.77
C ILE A 131 3.03 -10.23 -11.95
N GLY A 132 2.35 -9.34 -11.21
CA GLY A 132 0.99 -8.88 -11.49
C GLY A 132 0.72 -7.51 -10.88
N HIS A 133 -0.51 -6.98 -11.01
CA HIS A 133 -1.08 -5.91 -10.17
C HIS A 133 -2.60 -5.79 -10.36
N CYS A 134 -3.30 -5.37 -9.30
CA CYS A 134 -4.67 -4.85 -9.35
C CYS A 134 -4.66 -3.31 -9.43
N ASP A 135 -5.23 -2.73 -10.48
CA ASP A 135 -5.34 -1.28 -10.62
C ASP A 135 -6.46 -0.67 -9.74
N SER A 136 -6.68 0.65 -9.84
CA SER A 136 -7.73 1.36 -9.10
C SER A 136 -9.15 1.07 -9.58
N GLU A 137 -9.35 0.73 -10.85
CA GLU A 137 -10.65 0.39 -11.44
C GLU A 137 -11.08 -1.06 -11.15
N GLY A 138 -10.13 -1.91 -10.78
CA GLY A 138 -10.33 -3.33 -10.47
C GLY A 138 -9.81 -4.27 -11.58
N ASN A 139 -9.10 -3.75 -12.58
CA ASN A 139 -8.41 -4.58 -13.57
C ASN A 139 -7.24 -5.29 -12.89
N ILE A 140 -7.13 -6.60 -13.11
CA ILE A 140 -6.06 -7.44 -12.60
C ILE A 140 -5.21 -7.89 -13.78
N TYR A 141 -3.94 -7.51 -13.79
CA TYR A 141 -2.96 -7.88 -14.81
C TYR A 141 -1.94 -8.85 -14.23
N MET A 142 -1.54 -9.89 -14.97
CA MET A 142 -0.52 -10.85 -14.51
C MET A 142 0.28 -11.47 -15.65
N LYS A 143 1.52 -11.85 -15.34
CA LYS A 143 2.44 -12.54 -16.26
C LYS A 143 2.16 -14.04 -16.30
N ASP A 144 2.00 -14.59 -17.51
CA ASP A 144 1.94 -16.02 -17.78
C ASP A 144 3.37 -16.59 -17.65
N ILE A 145 3.64 -17.26 -16.52
CA ILE A 145 4.97 -17.77 -16.13
C ILE A 145 4.91 -19.27 -15.82
N SER A 146 3.99 -19.69 -14.96
CA SER A 146 3.63 -21.09 -14.69
C SER A 146 2.23 -21.18 -14.07
N PRO A 147 1.57 -22.35 -14.05
CA PRO A 147 0.28 -22.54 -13.37
C PRO A 147 0.28 -22.07 -11.91
N GLU A 148 1.35 -22.39 -11.17
CA GLU A 148 1.51 -22.13 -9.74
C GLU A 148 1.69 -20.63 -9.47
N VAL A 149 2.42 -19.94 -10.35
CA VAL A 149 2.60 -18.47 -10.31
C VAL A 149 1.31 -17.75 -10.68
N VAL A 150 0.61 -18.19 -11.73
CA VAL A 150 -0.65 -17.58 -12.18
C VAL A 150 -1.76 -17.76 -11.14
N GLU A 151 -1.85 -18.94 -10.51
CA GLU A 151 -2.80 -19.18 -9.41
C GLU A 151 -2.51 -18.32 -8.18
N HIS A 152 -1.24 -18.22 -7.78
CA HIS A 152 -0.83 -17.38 -6.65
C HIS A 152 -1.11 -15.90 -6.92
N VAL A 153 -0.65 -15.35 -8.05
CA VAL A 153 -0.84 -13.94 -8.41
C VAL A 153 -2.32 -13.63 -8.58
N SER A 154 -3.12 -14.48 -9.23
CA SER A 154 -4.57 -14.28 -9.31
C SER A 154 -5.23 -14.23 -7.92
N THR A 155 -4.78 -15.07 -6.98
CA THR A 155 -5.25 -15.05 -5.59
C THR A 155 -4.86 -13.73 -4.89
N HIS A 156 -3.58 -13.34 -4.96
CA HIS A 156 -3.03 -12.13 -4.35
C HIS A 156 -3.74 -10.84 -4.84
N GLU A 157 -3.81 -10.66 -6.16
CA GLU A 157 -4.45 -9.47 -6.75
C GLU A 157 -5.98 -9.48 -6.56
N THR A 158 -6.61 -10.65 -6.43
CA THR A 158 -8.03 -10.74 -6.05
C THR A 158 -8.26 -10.36 -4.58
N ILE A 159 -7.28 -10.56 -3.69
CA ILE A 159 -7.36 -10.09 -2.29
C ILE A 159 -7.22 -8.56 -2.20
N HIS A 160 -6.46 -7.92 -3.09
CA HIS A 160 -6.51 -6.46 -3.29
C HIS A 160 -7.84 -5.95 -3.85
N LEU A 161 -8.53 -6.73 -4.69
CA LEU A 161 -9.88 -6.42 -5.14
C LEU A 161 -10.90 -6.59 -4.00
N CYS A 162 -10.71 -7.58 -3.13
CA CYS A 162 -11.58 -7.84 -1.96
C CYS A 162 -11.38 -6.85 -0.81
N ALA A 163 -10.22 -6.20 -0.71
CA ALA A 163 -9.89 -5.21 0.32
C ALA A 163 -10.86 -4.00 0.31
N ASN A 164 -10.84 -3.19 1.37
CA ASN A 164 -11.55 -1.91 1.40
C ASN A 164 -10.98 -0.96 0.33
N ARG A 165 -11.85 -0.31 -0.44
CA ARG A 165 -11.47 0.54 -1.58
C ARG A 165 -12.26 1.84 -1.54
N GLU A 166 -11.57 2.94 -1.23
CA GLU A 166 -12.18 4.27 -1.12
C GLU A 166 -11.44 5.27 -2.01
N SER A 167 -12.16 6.25 -2.57
CA SER A 167 -11.59 7.34 -3.34
C SER A 167 -12.39 8.62 -3.09
N TYR A 168 -11.75 9.63 -2.50
CA TYR A 168 -12.39 10.90 -2.14
C TYR A 168 -11.44 12.08 -2.26
N THR A 169 -12.00 13.30 -2.24
CA THR A 169 -11.21 14.56 -2.15
C THR A 169 -11.40 15.13 -0.76
N ALA A 170 -10.31 15.42 -0.06
CA ALA A 170 -10.31 16.06 1.25
C ALA A 170 -10.63 17.57 1.14
N GLU A 171 -10.91 18.21 2.28
CA GLU A 171 -11.28 19.64 2.34
C GLU A 171 -10.19 20.59 1.79
N ASP A 172 -8.93 20.14 1.73
CA ASP A 172 -7.77 20.88 1.21
C ASP A 172 -7.49 20.63 -0.30
N GLY A 173 -8.38 19.92 -1.00
CA GLY A 173 -8.22 19.56 -2.41
C GLY A 173 -7.35 18.31 -2.65
N THR A 174 -6.74 17.73 -1.62
CA THR A 174 -5.96 16.49 -1.74
C THR A 174 -6.87 15.33 -2.09
N LYS A 175 -6.57 14.62 -3.19
CA LYS A 175 -7.20 13.32 -3.50
C LYS A 175 -6.62 12.26 -2.58
N VAL A 176 -7.48 11.45 -1.97
CA VAL A 176 -7.11 10.31 -1.12
C VAL A 176 -7.66 9.05 -1.76
N VAL A 177 -6.79 8.06 -1.95
CA VAL A 177 -7.14 6.71 -2.42
C VAL A 177 -6.72 5.71 -1.36
N VAL A 178 -7.64 4.84 -0.96
CA VAL A 178 -7.43 3.76 0.00
C VAL A 178 -7.56 2.42 -0.73
N SER A 179 -6.61 1.52 -0.48
CA SER A 179 -6.67 0.11 -0.89
C SER A 179 -6.20 -0.73 0.29
N GLY A 180 -7.13 -1.42 0.95
CA GLY A 180 -6.90 -2.09 2.23
C GLY A 180 -6.37 -1.14 3.29
N LEU A 181 -5.14 -1.39 3.74
CA LEU A 181 -4.44 -0.52 4.70
C LEU A 181 -3.67 0.61 4.01
N ARG A 182 -3.33 0.47 2.72
CA ARG A 182 -2.54 1.46 1.96
C ARG A 182 -3.36 2.72 1.74
N GLU A 183 -2.72 3.87 1.92
CA GLU A 183 -3.33 5.17 1.65
C GLU A 183 -2.39 6.06 0.85
N SER A 184 -2.80 6.39 -0.37
CA SER A 184 -2.10 7.31 -1.26
C SER A 184 -2.81 8.67 -1.30
N ARG A 185 -2.07 9.73 -0.99
CA ARG A 185 -2.55 11.13 -1.02
C ARG A 185 -1.87 11.91 -2.13
N VAL A 186 -2.65 12.59 -2.96
CA VAL A 186 -2.18 13.41 -4.09
C VAL A 186 -2.69 14.84 -3.90
N SER A 187 -1.80 15.75 -3.50
CA SER A 187 -2.13 17.17 -3.32
C SER A 187 -2.22 17.92 -4.66
N GLU A 188 -2.88 19.07 -4.69
CA GLU A 188 -3.13 19.85 -5.93
C GLU A 188 -1.85 20.22 -6.73
N ASN A 189 -0.71 20.33 -6.04
CA ASN A 189 0.61 20.60 -6.63
C ASN A 189 1.26 19.35 -7.29
N GLY A 190 0.60 18.19 -7.26
CA GLY A 190 1.11 16.92 -7.77
C GLY A 190 2.04 16.16 -6.82
N SER A 191 2.23 16.59 -5.57
CA SER A 191 3.03 15.82 -4.60
C SER A 191 2.24 14.62 -4.06
N ILE A 192 2.87 13.44 -4.10
CA ILE A 192 2.29 12.18 -3.63
C ILE A 192 2.89 11.79 -2.28
N LYS A 193 2.05 11.49 -1.27
CA LYS A 193 2.43 10.75 -0.05
C LYS A 193 1.74 9.40 -0.08
N ASP A 194 2.50 8.33 -0.30
CA ASP A 194 2.06 6.94 -0.17
C ASP A 194 2.40 6.43 1.24
N MET A 195 1.53 5.61 1.83
CA MET A 195 1.60 5.20 3.25
C MET A 195 1.07 3.79 3.44
N ASN A 196 1.60 3.07 4.44
CA ASN A 196 1.23 1.70 4.80
C ASN A 196 1.40 0.70 3.64
N ARG A 197 2.29 0.96 2.67
CA ARG A 197 2.40 0.16 1.43
C ARG A 197 2.88 -1.26 1.74
N GLY A 198 4.09 -1.41 2.28
CA GLY A 198 4.62 -2.74 2.64
C GLY A 198 3.78 -3.43 3.73
N ALA A 199 3.15 -2.66 4.62
CA ALA A 199 2.20 -3.20 5.60
C ALA A 199 0.95 -3.79 4.92
N ASN A 200 0.41 -3.13 3.90
CA ASN A 200 -0.69 -3.62 3.09
C ASN A 200 -0.31 -4.90 2.33
N GLU A 201 0.89 -4.94 1.75
CA GLU A 201 1.38 -6.13 1.02
C GLU A 201 1.61 -7.32 1.96
N GLY A 202 2.12 -7.06 3.17
CA GLY A 202 2.23 -8.08 4.22
C GLY A 202 0.89 -8.68 4.62
N PHE A 203 -0.19 -7.88 4.69
CA PHE A 203 -1.54 -8.37 4.98
C PHE A 203 -2.18 -9.06 3.78
N THR A 204 -2.01 -8.53 2.57
CA THR A 204 -2.47 -9.15 1.32
C THR A 204 -1.90 -10.57 1.23
N GLU A 205 -0.57 -10.69 1.34
CA GLU A 205 0.13 -11.96 1.28
C GLU A 205 -0.22 -12.91 2.44
N LEU A 206 -0.53 -12.38 3.64
CA LEU A 206 -1.03 -13.20 4.75
C LEU A 206 -2.36 -13.88 4.39
N TYR A 207 -3.28 -13.16 3.75
CA TYR A 207 -4.53 -13.75 3.25
C TYR A 207 -4.28 -14.63 2.02
N THR A 208 -3.34 -14.29 1.12
CA THR A 208 -2.96 -15.11 -0.06
C THR A 208 -2.51 -16.50 0.37
N MET A 209 -1.58 -16.59 1.32
CA MET A 209 -1.08 -17.86 1.84
C MET A 209 -2.21 -18.69 2.46
N ARG A 210 -3.07 -18.08 3.28
CA ARG A 210 -4.23 -18.76 3.89
C ARG A 210 -5.18 -19.30 2.85
N GLU A 211 -5.52 -18.51 1.84
CA GLU A 211 -6.49 -18.89 0.82
C GLU A 211 -5.95 -19.98 -0.13
N LEU A 212 -4.64 -20.00 -0.41
CA LEU A 212 -4.00 -21.09 -1.15
C LEU A 212 -3.89 -22.37 -0.29
N GLU A 213 -3.51 -22.26 0.98
CA GLU A 213 -3.43 -23.41 1.90
C GLU A 213 -4.83 -24.00 2.19
N ASN A 214 -5.87 -23.18 2.37
CA ASN A 214 -7.27 -23.59 2.53
C ASN A 214 -7.80 -24.36 1.31
N ARG A 215 -7.29 -24.08 0.11
CA ARG A 215 -7.63 -24.78 -1.15
C ARG A 215 -6.68 -25.92 -1.50
N GLU A 216 -5.84 -26.35 -0.53
CA GLU A 216 -4.81 -27.39 -0.68
C GLU A 216 -3.75 -27.10 -1.78
N LYS A 217 -3.59 -25.83 -2.17
CA LYS A 217 -2.70 -25.36 -3.25
C LYS A 217 -1.30 -25.04 -2.75
N THR A 218 -0.67 -25.97 -2.03
CA THR A 218 0.64 -25.77 -1.39
C THR A 218 1.75 -25.38 -2.38
N GLU A 219 1.82 -25.99 -3.57
CA GLU A 219 2.84 -25.63 -4.57
C GLU A 219 2.67 -24.17 -5.04
N SER A 220 1.43 -23.72 -5.27
CA SER A 220 1.10 -22.33 -5.59
C SER A 220 1.40 -21.37 -4.43
N ALA A 221 1.08 -21.76 -3.19
CA ALA A 221 1.38 -20.98 -1.99
C ALA A 221 2.89 -20.67 -1.85
N TYR A 222 3.76 -21.66 -2.10
CA TYR A 222 5.21 -21.53 -1.95
C TYR A 222 5.97 -21.31 -3.27
N SER A 223 5.27 -21.06 -4.38
CA SER A 223 5.86 -20.83 -5.71
C SER A 223 6.67 -19.52 -5.80
N ILE A 224 6.24 -18.49 -5.08
CA ILE A 224 6.78 -17.13 -5.11
C ILE A 224 7.29 -16.77 -3.71
N LYS A 225 8.41 -16.05 -3.64
CA LYS A 225 8.93 -15.45 -2.41
C LYS A 225 8.65 -13.95 -2.38
N ALA A 226 7.38 -13.57 -2.38
CA ALA A 226 6.95 -12.18 -2.21
C ALA A 226 6.91 -11.81 -0.73
N TYR A 227 7.16 -10.52 -0.44
CA TYR A 227 6.91 -9.82 0.83
C TYR A 227 7.22 -10.58 2.14
N SER A 228 8.22 -11.47 2.12
CA SER A 228 8.35 -12.48 3.18
C SER A 228 8.71 -11.89 4.56
N GLU A 229 9.30 -10.68 4.61
CA GLU A 229 9.52 -9.95 5.86
C GLU A 229 8.24 -9.20 6.29
N SER A 230 7.57 -8.46 5.38
CA SER A 230 6.29 -7.81 5.67
C SER A 230 5.15 -8.77 6.06
N ARG A 231 5.07 -9.96 5.45
CA ARG A 231 4.09 -11.00 5.78
C ARG A 231 4.25 -11.50 7.22
N GLN A 232 5.49 -11.76 7.64
CA GLN A 232 5.81 -12.07 9.04
C GLN A 232 5.47 -10.91 9.99
N TRP A 233 5.56 -9.67 9.52
CA TRP A 233 5.13 -8.50 10.29
C TRP A 233 3.60 -8.41 10.40
N ALA A 234 2.84 -8.70 9.34
CA ALA A 234 1.38 -8.80 9.39
C ALA A 234 0.91 -9.90 10.36
N GLU A 235 1.50 -11.11 10.31
CA GLU A 235 1.25 -12.19 11.28
C GLU A 235 1.44 -11.71 12.73
N ARG A 236 2.53 -10.98 13.00
CA ARG A 236 2.85 -10.44 14.34
C ARG A 236 1.88 -9.35 14.78
N ILE A 237 1.43 -8.48 13.87
CA ILE A 237 0.42 -7.46 14.14
C ILE A 237 -0.91 -8.14 14.49
N GLU A 238 -1.36 -9.11 13.70
CA GLU A 238 -2.61 -9.83 13.93
C GLU A 238 -2.63 -10.54 15.29
N GLN A 239 -1.56 -11.27 15.63
CA GLN A 239 -1.43 -11.95 16.92
C GLN A 239 -1.49 -10.98 18.12
N LEU A 240 -1.06 -9.72 17.94
CA LEU A 240 -1.06 -8.69 18.97
C LEU A 240 -2.38 -7.89 19.03
N VAL A 241 -2.91 -7.46 17.88
CA VAL A 241 -4.07 -6.56 17.76
C VAL A 241 -5.40 -7.34 17.74
N GLY A 242 -5.37 -8.56 17.20
CA GLY A 242 -6.50 -9.48 17.03
C GLY A 242 -7.04 -9.48 15.59
N SER A 243 -7.23 -10.68 15.04
CA SER A 243 -7.78 -10.99 13.71
C SER A 243 -8.94 -10.08 13.30
N ASP A 244 -9.90 -9.91 14.19
CA ASP A 244 -11.16 -9.23 13.90
C ASP A 244 -10.93 -7.76 13.56
N LYS A 245 -9.96 -7.10 14.23
CA LYS A 245 -9.62 -5.69 13.96
C LYS A 245 -8.79 -5.52 12.71
N THR A 246 -7.85 -6.43 12.45
CA THR A 246 -7.02 -6.36 11.23
C THR A 246 -7.86 -6.68 9.99
N ALA A 247 -8.80 -7.62 10.10
CA ALA A 247 -9.80 -7.88 9.05
C ALA A 247 -10.76 -6.69 8.86
N ALA A 248 -11.31 -6.12 9.94
CA ALA A 248 -12.19 -4.95 9.86
C ALA A 248 -11.50 -3.68 9.32
N ALA A 249 -10.17 -3.58 9.46
CA ALA A 249 -9.35 -2.49 8.93
C ALA A 249 -8.84 -2.73 7.50
N TYR A 250 -8.73 -3.99 7.06
CA TYR A 250 -8.24 -4.35 5.72
C TYR A 250 -9.37 -4.58 4.71
N PHE A 251 -10.44 -5.30 5.10
CA PHE A 251 -11.61 -5.56 4.24
C PHE A 251 -12.74 -4.54 4.42
N GLY A 252 -12.73 -3.83 5.56
CA GLY A 252 -13.66 -2.73 5.88
C GLY A 252 -12.92 -1.43 6.23
N ASN A 253 -13.64 -0.46 6.78
CA ASN A 253 -13.12 0.89 7.05
C ASN A 253 -12.76 1.15 8.54
N GLU A 254 -12.69 0.12 9.40
CA GLU A 254 -12.40 0.29 10.83
C GLU A 254 -10.91 0.51 11.17
N ARG A 255 -10.16 1.20 10.29
CA ARG A 255 -8.70 1.39 10.45
C ARG A 255 -8.32 2.03 11.79
N GLU A 256 -9.07 3.03 12.26
CA GLU A 256 -8.83 3.67 13.57
C GLU A 256 -8.86 2.65 14.72
N ALA A 257 -9.74 1.63 14.68
CA ALA A 257 -9.86 0.65 15.75
C ALA A 257 -8.62 -0.26 15.84
N MET A 258 -8.06 -0.64 14.70
CA MET A 258 -6.78 -1.37 14.60
C MET A 258 -5.61 -0.49 15.08
N GLU A 259 -5.47 0.72 14.54
CA GLU A 259 -4.38 1.65 14.88
C GLU A 259 -4.38 2.02 16.37
N LYS A 260 -5.56 2.19 16.96
CA LYS A 260 -5.75 2.52 18.38
C LYS A 260 -5.35 1.38 19.32
N GLU A 261 -5.68 0.13 18.98
CA GLU A 261 -5.20 -1.04 19.75
C GLU A 261 -3.69 -1.24 19.57
N PHE A 262 -3.16 -1.04 18.36
CA PHE A 262 -1.72 -1.09 18.08
C PHE A 262 -0.96 -0.03 18.91
N ASN A 263 -1.41 1.23 18.86
CA ASN A 263 -0.85 2.35 19.61
C ASN A 263 -0.96 2.12 21.13
N ARG A 264 -2.10 1.60 21.62
CA ARG A 264 -2.28 1.23 23.04
C ARG A 264 -1.27 0.19 23.51
N LEU A 265 -1.05 -0.86 22.71
CA LEU A 265 -0.07 -1.90 23.01
C LEU A 265 1.37 -1.37 22.99
N ASN A 266 1.67 -0.37 22.15
CA ASN A 266 2.97 0.28 22.13
C ASN A 266 3.04 1.52 23.06
N ASP A 267 2.89 1.29 24.36
CA ASP A 267 2.97 2.28 25.44
C ASP A 267 2.00 3.49 25.32
N ASN A 268 0.90 3.35 24.57
CA ASN A 268 -0.03 4.42 24.19
C ASN A 268 0.60 5.53 23.33
N ASN A 269 1.70 5.24 22.62
CA ASN A 269 2.29 6.17 21.66
C ASN A 269 1.36 6.34 20.44
N SER A 270 0.81 7.54 20.25
CA SER A 270 -0.15 7.84 19.18
C SER A 270 0.43 7.85 17.77
N SER A 271 1.76 7.88 17.59
CA SER A 271 2.43 7.75 16.29
C SER A 271 3.07 6.37 16.07
N ALA A 272 2.76 5.38 16.91
CA ALA A 272 3.38 4.07 16.81
C ALA A 272 3.06 3.36 15.50
N TRP A 273 1.82 3.43 15.01
CA TRP A 273 1.42 2.87 13.72
C TRP A 273 2.12 3.55 12.53
N GLU A 274 2.11 4.89 12.43
CA GLU A 274 2.82 5.60 11.34
C GLU A 274 4.34 5.29 11.35
N SER A 275 4.94 5.21 12.54
CA SER A 275 6.35 4.83 12.70
C SER A 275 6.60 3.38 12.23
N PHE A 276 5.70 2.46 12.58
CA PHE A 276 5.77 1.06 12.20
C PHE A 276 5.63 0.88 10.68
N SER A 277 4.57 1.43 10.06
CA SER A 277 4.38 1.44 8.60
C SER A 277 5.64 1.91 7.90
N LYS A 278 6.15 3.10 8.29
CA LYS A 278 7.31 3.69 7.65
C LYS A 278 8.55 2.80 7.74
N ASP A 279 8.74 2.09 8.85
CA ASP A 279 9.84 1.15 9.00
C ASP A 279 9.64 -0.10 8.13
N ILE A 280 8.41 -0.62 7.98
CA ILE A 280 8.10 -1.69 7.00
C ILE A 280 8.36 -1.22 5.56
N ASP A 281 7.86 -0.03 5.19
CA ASP A 281 8.09 0.59 3.88
C ASP A 281 9.61 0.80 3.61
N THR A 282 10.39 1.03 4.67
CA THR A 282 11.86 1.13 4.60
C THR A 282 12.53 -0.24 4.34
N LEU A 283 11.97 -1.35 4.84
CA LEU A 283 12.51 -2.70 4.61
C LEU A 283 12.26 -3.19 3.18
N GLU A 284 11.07 -2.96 2.64
CA GLU A 284 10.71 -3.45 1.30
C GLU A 284 11.27 -2.55 0.18
N TYR A 285 11.36 -1.22 0.39
CA TYR A 285 11.62 -0.26 -0.70
C TYR A 285 12.88 0.61 -0.55
N SER A 286 13.58 0.62 0.60
CA SER A 286 14.87 1.33 0.68
C SER A 286 16.00 0.55 0.01
N LYS A 287 16.90 1.27 -0.65
CA LYS A 287 18.14 0.74 -1.25
C LYS A 287 19.38 1.04 -0.38
N ASN A 288 19.17 1.44 0.88
CA ASN A 288 20.22 1.75 1.85
C ASN A 288 20.23 0.73 3.02
N PRO A 289 21.18 -0.22 3.05
CA PRO A 289 21.24 -1.25 4.10
C PRO A 289 21.26 -0.70 5.53
N LYS A 290 21.84 0.48 5.76
CA LYS A 290 21.88 1.11 7.08
C LYS A 290 20.50 1.56 7.56
N GLU A 291 19.65 2.06 6.66
CA GLU A 291 18.26 2.41 6.99
C GLU A 291 17.43 1.17 7.27
N MET A 292 17.64 0.10 6.50
CA MET A 292 16.95 -1.19 6.68
C MET A 292 17.32 -1.82 8.03
N ASP A 293 18.60 -1.89 8.40
CA ASP A 293 19.03 -2.46 9.68
C ASP A 293 18.56 -1.62 10.88
N GLU A 294 18.53 -0.29 10.75
CA GLU A 294 17.93 0.58 11.77
C GLU A 294 16.41 0.40 11.87
N ALA A 295 15.70 0.18 10.75
CA ALA A 295 14.28 -0.15 10.73
C ALA A 295 13.99 -1.51 11.39
N ARG A 296 14.74 -2.57 11.06
CA ARG A 296 14.65 -3.88 11.75
C ARG A 296 14.83 -3.74 13.25
N SER A 297 15.79 -2.93 13.68
CA SER A 297 16.05 -2.65 15.10
C SER A 297 14.90 -1.93 15.79
N ARG A 298 14.27 -0.93 15.13
CA ARG A 298 13.08 -0.23 15.63
C ARG A 298 11.86 -1.15 15.72
N LEU A 299 11.54 -1.88 14.65
CA LEU A 299 10.44 -2.84 14.59
C LEU A 299 10.58 -3.95 15.65
N ALA A 300 11.76 -4.53 15.79
CA ALA A 300 12.04 -5.55 16.81
C ALA A 300 11.87 -4.99 18.23
N LYS A 301 12.30 -3.75 18.50
CA LYS A 301 12.06 -3.09 19.79
C LYS A 301 10.56 -2.87 20.04
N GLN A 302 9.84 -2.35 19.05
CA GLN A 302 8.42 -2.04 19.11
C GLN A 302 7.58 -3.31 19.38
N TYR A 303 7.85 -4.39 18.65
CA TYR A 303 7.23 -5.69 18.87
C TYR A 303 7.48 -6.22 20.28
N ASN A 304 8.71 -6.12 20.81
CA ASN A 304 9.01 -6.54 22.18
C ASN A 304 8.26 -5.73 23.25
N THR A 305 8.05 -4.41 23.05
CA THR A 305 7.17 -3.59 23.88
C THR A 305 5.74 -4.10 23.82
N MET A 306 5.18 -4.28 22.63
CA MET A 306 3.78 -4.72 22.44
C MET A 306 3.53 -6.11 23.03
N VAL A 307 4.43 -7.08 22.82
CA VAL A 307 4.39 -8.41 23.44
C VAL A 307 4.41 -8.31 24.97
N CYS A 308 5.28 -7.46 25.53
CA CYS A 308 5.29 -7.23 26.98
C CYS A 308 3.94 -6.69 27.48
N ASN A 309 3.36 -5.72 26.78
CA ASN A 309 2.11 -5.08 27.19
C ASN A 309 0.86 -5.92 26.90
N LYS A 310 0.92 -6.88 25.97
CA LYS A 310 -0.16 -7.83 25.67
C LYS A 310 -0.27 -8.97 26.70
N TYR A 311 0.87 -9.42 27.24
CA TYR A 311 0.94 -10.65 28.06
C TYR A 311 1.42 -10.42 29.51
N LYS A 312 1.54 -9.17 29.97
CA LYS A 312 1.82 -8.81 31.38
C LYS A 312 0.70 -7.97 32.03
N SER A 313 -0.39 -7.72 31.29
CA SER A 313 -1.64 -7.11 31.76
C SER A 313 -2.66 -8.16 32.17
#